data_AF-A0A9C9Z9F6-F1
#
_entry.id   AF-A0A9C9Z9F6-F1
#
_cell.length_a   1.000
_cell.length_b   1.000
_cell.length_c   1.000
_cell.angle_alpha   90.00
_cell.angle_beta   90.00
_cell.angle_gamma   90.00
#
_symmetry.space_group_name_H-M   'P 1'
#
loop_
_entity.id
_entity.type
_entity.pdbx_description
1 polymer ?
#
loop_
_entity_poly.entity_id
_entity_poly.type
_entity_poly.pdbx_seq_one_letter_code
_entity_poly.pdbx_strand_id
1 'polypeptide(L)'
;MSKSLFSVLLALSTLLGCQSAMTANGAAVAAESTDLVSGSVTWFDGKRQRTAWISAQEFAEFGVDPAAAGQRSMQKIVGDAVPVKTAAGVRIWRTASAKRALRSVGGKNSRASLSPVFYPTRQGGPRMALNGRLVVRFKAEWSLAQIERWAERQGVRLLKPVLESRNIYLFQAKAGLAALTQANAIQRSGEVEYATPDWWQEAFLR
;
A
#
# COMPACT_ATOMS: atom_id res chain seq x y z
N MET A 1 -23.75 6.28 -68.52
CA MET A 1 -24.98 7.01 -68.90
C MET A 1 -26.08 5.99 -69.15
N SER A 2 -27.02 5.83 -68.23
CA SER A 2 -28.31 5.17 -68.47
C SER A 2 -29.31 5.79 -67.50
N LYS A 3 -30.31 6.45 -68.07
CA LYS A 3 -31.46 7.05 -67.38
C LYS A 3 -32.59 6.04 -67.50
N SER A 4 -33.32 5.77 -66.42
CA SER A 4 -34.71 5.34 -66.55
C SER A 4 -35.54 5.85 -65.37
N LEU A 5 -36.61 6.55 -65.74
CA LEU A 5 -37.69 7.08 -64.91
C LEU A 5 -38.71 5.98 -64.56
N PHE A 6 -39.49 6.20 -63.49
CA PHE A 6 -40.95 6.02 -63.31
C PHE A 6 -41.21 5.86 -61.80
N SER A 7 -41.68 6.90 -61.12
CA SER A 7 -43.10 7.25 -60.89
C SER A 7 -43.78 6.45 -59.79
N VAL A 8 -44.00 7.16 -58.68
CA VAL A 8 -45.25 7.25 -57.88
C VAL A 8 -45.90 5.95 -57.40
N LEU A 9 -45.87 5.74 -56.08
CA LEU A 9 -47.11 5.41 -55.36
C LEU A 9 -47.12 6.03 -53.96
N LEU A 10 -48.17 6.82 -53.75
CA LEU A 10 -48.59 7.44 -52.50
C LEU A 10 -49.22 6.35 -51.61
N ALA A 11 -48.75 6.17 -50.38
CA ALA A 11 -49.48 5.43 -49.36
C ALA A 11 -49.35 6.17 -48.03
N LEU A 12 -50.40 6.94 -47.75
CA LEU A 12 -50.67 7.65 -46.51
C LEU A 12 -51.24 6.63 -45.51
N SER A 13 -50.48 6.31 -44.47
CA SER A 13 -50.97 5.53 -43.33
C SER A 13 -50.52 6.19 -42.03
N THR A 14 -51.38 7.05 -41.51
CA THR A 14 -51.36 7.57 -40.15
C THR A 14 -51.80 6.47 -39.19
N LEU A 15 -50.89 5.97 -38.34
CA LEU A 15 -51.26 5.28 -37.10
C LEU A 15 -50.23 5.57 -36.00
N LEU A 16 -50.75 6.24 -34.96
CA LEU A 16 -50.46 6.06 -33.53
C LEU A 16 -49.00 6.00 -33.09
N GLY A 17 -48.54 7.13 -32.54
CA GLY A 17 -48.17 7.22 -31.13
C GLY A 17 -47.28 6.13 -30.54
N CYS A 18 -45.98 6.41 -30.48
CA CYS A 18 -45.15 6.06 -29.34
C CYS A 18 -44.29 7.29 -29.01
N GLN A 19 -44.78 8.12 -28.08
CA GLN A 19 -43.90 8.98 -27.31
C GLN A 19 -43.04 8.04 -26.45
N SER A 20 -41.86 7.68 -26.95
CA SER A 20 -40.83 7.10 -26.09
C SER A 20 -40.38 8.20 -25.16
N ALA A 21 -40.94 8.18 -23.95
CA ALA A 21 -40.50 8.98 -22.84
C ALA A 21 -38.98 8.88 -22.72
N MET A 22 -38.34 10.05 -22.78
CA MET A 22 -37.01 10.27 -22.24
C MET A 22 -37.04 9.97 -20.75
N THR A 23 -36.98 8.70 -20.36
CA THR A 23 -36.30 8.32 -19.13
C THR A 23 -34.85 8.09 -19.52
N ALA A 24 -34.12 9.19 -19.69
CA ALA A 24 -32.71 9.21 -19.38
C ALA A 24 -32.64 8.89 -17.88
N ASN A 25 -32.68 7.60 -17.56
CA ASN A 25 -32.37 7.10 -16.24
C ASN A 25 -30.86 7.27 -16.11
N GLY A 26 -30.48 8.52 -15.86
CA GLY A 26 -29.16 8.94 -15.42
C GLY A 26 -28.92 8.40 -14.02
N ALA A 27 -28.98 7.07 -13.86
CA ALA A 27 -28.00 6.41 -13.04
C ALA A 27 -26.72 6.44 -13.86
N ALA A 28 -26.09 7.62 -13.91
CA ALA A 28 -24.65 7.67 -13.96
C ALA A 28 -24.22 6.77 -12.79
N VAL A 29 -23.84 5.54 -13.12
CA VAL A 29 -22.95 4.77 -12.27
C VAL A 29 -21.78 5.72 -12.11
N ALA A 30 -21.78 6.43 -10.99
CA ALA A 30 -20.69 7.30 -10.61
C ALA A 30 -19.47 6.41 -10.81
N ALA A 31 -18.62 6.78 -11.77
CA ALA A 31 -17.28 6.24 -11.84
C ALA A 31 -16.73 6.53 -10.45
N GLU A 32 -16.72 5.51 -9.57
CA GLU A 32 -16.06 5.58 -8.28
C GLU A 32 -14.70 6.19 -8.60
N SER A 33 -14.46 7.39 -8.07
CA SER A 33 -13.17 8.04 -8.23
C SER A 33 -12.14 7.02 -7.75
N THR A 34 -11.43 6.43 -8.71
CA THR A 34 -10.36 5.45 -8.55
C THR A 34 -9.12 6.14 -8.00
N ASP A 35 -9.30 7.01 -7.01
CA ASP A 35 -8.22 7.49 -6.16
C ASP A 35 -7.85 6.33 -5.24
N LEU A 36 -7.11 5.39 -5.83
CA LEU A 36 -6.37 4.36 -5.12
C LEU A 36 -5.43 5.02 -4.10
N VAL A 37 -5.15 6.32 -4.18
CA VAL A 37 -4.11 7.01 -3.45
C VAL A 37 -4.67 8.12 -2.57
N SER A 38 -4.35 8.10 -1.28
CA SER A 38 -4.74 9.14 -0.29
C SER A 38 -3.62 10.13 0.06
N GLY A 39 -2.44 9.99 -0.54
CA GLY A 39 -1.26 10.82 -0.31
C GLY A 39 0.03 10.13 -0.76
N SER A 40 1.18 10.72 -0.44
CA SER A 40 2.48 10.13 -0.72
C SER A 40 3.44 10.26 0.46
N VAL A 41 4.41 9.35 0.52
CA VAL A 41 5.56 9.41 1.43
C VAL A 41 6.85 9.40 0.64
N THR A 42 7.88 10.02 1.22
CA THR A 42 9.25 9.96 0.69
C THR A 42 10.16 9.21 1.63
N TRP A 43 11.08 8.42 1.10
CA TRP A 43 12.13 7.77 1.89
C TRP A 43 13.47 7.79 1.16
N PHE A 44 14.54 7.50 1.89
CA PHE A 44 15.86 7.31 1.33
C PHE A 44 16.13 5.83 1.06
N ASP A 45 16.51 5.52 -0.18
CA ASP A 45 17.08 4.24 -0.59
C ASP A 45 18.56 4.47 -0.88
N GLY A 46 19.38 4.26 0.15
CA GLY A 46 20.77 4.72 0.16
C GLY A 46 20.85 6.23 0.00
N LYS A 47 21.52 6.71 -1.06
CA LYS A 47 21.65 8.14 -1.36
C LYS A 47 20.50 8.71 -2.20
N ARG A 48 19.55 7.87 -2.64
CA ARG A 48 18.47 8.30 -3.53
C ARG A 48 17.19 8.51 -2.73
N GLN A 49 16.55 9.65 -2.92
CA GLN A 49 15.19 9.84 -2.43
C GLN A 49 14.20 9.15 -3.38
N ARG A 50 13.25 8.41 -2.81
CA ARG A 50 12.15 7.76 -3.53
C ARG A 50 10.81 8.24 -2.98
N THR A 51 9.77 8.06 -3.79
CA THR A 51 8.38 8.43 -3.46
C THR A 51 7.48 7.22 -3.62
N ALA A 52 6.53 7.05 -2.70
CA ALA A 52 5.51 6.01 -2.75
C ALA A 52 4.16 6.61 -2.41
N TRP A 53 3.12 6.02 -2.96
CA TRP A 53 1.76 6.51 -2.90
C TRP A 53 0.92 5.61 -1.99
N ILE A 54 0.23 6.21 -1.02
CA ILE A 54 -0.48 5.48 0.04
C ILE A 54 -1.84 5.04 -0.46
N SER A 55 -2.16 3.75 -0.35
CA SER A 55 -3.47 3.24 -0.69
C SER A 55 -4.57 3.84 0.20
N ALA A 56 -5.65 4.34 -0.38
CA ALA A 56 -6.82 4.82 0.37
C ALA A 56 -7.65 3.66 0.95
N GLN A 57 -7.60 2.50 0.30
CA GLN A 57 -8.52 1.37 0.52
C GLN A 57 -7.81 0.10 0.99
N GLU A 58 -6.48 0.03 0.90
CA GLU A 58 -5.72 -1.16 1.29
C GLU A 58 -4.80 -0.94 2.50
N PHE A 59 -4.73 -1.95 3.37
CA PHE A 59 -3.76 -2.03 4.46
C PHE A 59 -3.19 -3.45 4.58
N ALA A 60 -1.99 -3.55 5.13
CA ALA A 60 -1.28 -4.79 5.34
C ALA A 60 -1.32 -5.20 6.82
N GLU A 61 -1.46 -6.50 7.06
CA GLU A 61 -1.34 -7.16 8.34
C GLU A 61 -0.11 -8.07 8.31
N PHE A 62 0.83 -7.83 9.22
CA PHE A 62 2.08 -8.60 9.34
C PHE A 62 2.02 -9.62 10.48
N GLY A 63 2.82 -10.68 10.36
CA GLY A 63 2.90 -11.73 11.38
C GLY A 63 1.73 -12.70 11.30
N VAL A 64 1.10 -12.77 10.13
CA VAL A 64 -0.05 -13.64 9.90
C VAL A 64 0.45 -15.03 9.56
N ASP A 65 0.03 -16.02 10.34
CA ASP A 65 0.12 -17.42 9.93
C ASP A 65 -0.94 -17.67 8.83
N PRO A 66 -0.53 -18.11 7.62
CA PRO A 66 -1.45 -18.43 6.55
C PRO A 66 -2.50 -19.49 6.94
N ALA A 67 -2.17 -20.38 7.87
CA ALA A 67 -3.05 -21.46 8.33
C ALA A 67 -4.01 -21.01 9.45
N ALA A 68 -3.79 -19.85 10.07
CA ALA A 68 -4.59 -19.38 11.19
C ALA A 68 -5.87 -18.64 10.74
N ALA A 69 -6.97 -18.88 11.48
CA ALA A 69 -8.29 -18.27 11.31
C ALA A 69 -8.37 -16.76 11.63
N GLY A 70 -7.28 -16.01 11.45
CA GLY A 70 -7.17 -14.58 11.76
C GLY A 70 -8.15 -13.69 10.99
N GLN A 71 -8.76 -14.21 9.91
CA GLN A 71 -9.71 -13.45 9.09
C GLN A 71 -10.93 -12.96 9.88
N ARG A 72 -11.50 -13.80 10.75
CA ARG A 72 -12.69 -13.45 11.54
C ARG A 72 -12.41 -12.36 12.57
N SER A 73 -11.17 -12.28 13.08
CA SER A 73 -10.78 -11.26 14.04
C SER A 73 -10.67 -9.89 13.39
N MET A 74 -10.12 -9.80 12.18
CA MET A 74 -9.99 -8.52 11.49
C MET A 74 -11.35 -7.97 11.05
N GLN A 75 -12.24 -8.82 10.52
CA GLN A 75 -13.61 -8.42 10.15
C GLN A 75 -14.42 -7.92 11.36
N LYS A 76 -14.20 -8.48 12.55
CA LYS A 76 -14.81 -7.96 13.78
C LYS A 76 -14.34 -6.54 14.15
N ILE A 77 -13.10 -6.20 13.83
CA ILE A 77 -12.52 -4.89 14.16
C ILE A 77 -12.80 -3.87 13.04
N VAL A 78 -12.76 -4.33 11.80
CA VAL A 78 -12.94 -3.55 10.57
C VAL A 78 -14.01 -4.26 9.75
N GLY A 79 -15.28 -3.89 10.02
CA GLY A 79 -16.48 -4.60 9.56
C GLY A 79 -16.55 -4.92 8.06
N ASP A 80 -15.98 -4.05 7.24
CA ASP A 80 -15.97 -4.16 5.77
C ASP A 80 -14.65 -4.67 5.20
N ALA A 81 -13.71 -5.13 6.05
CA ALA A 81 -12.41 -5.61 5.60
C ALA A 81 -12.53 -6.97 4.90
N VAL A 82 -12.09 -7.03 3.65
CA VAL A 82 -12.03 -8.25 2.84
C VAL A 82 -10.57 -8.58 2.53
N PRO A 83 -10.10 -9.82 2.74
CA PRO A 83 -8.74 -10.19 2.39
C PRO A 83 -8.60 -10.24 0.86
N VAL A 84 -7.58 -9.57 0.33
CA VAL A 84 -7.27 -9.53 -1.11
C VAL A 84 -6.13 -10.50 -1.45
N LYS A 85 -5.16 -10.64 -0.55
CA LYS A 85 -3.98 -11.49 -0.77
C LYS A 85 -3.36 -11.92 0.55
N THR A 86 -2.77 -13.12 0.59
CA THR A 86 -1.90 -13.55 1.67
C THR A 86 -0.62 -14.16 1.07
N ALA A 87 0.55 -13.64 1.44
CA ALA A 87 1.84 -14.14 0.98
C ALA A 87 2.96 -13.76 1.95
N ALA A 88 3.93 -14.66 2.18
CA ALA A 88 5.14 -14.41 2.96
C ALA A 88 4.88 -13.77 4.34
N GLY A 89 3.88 -14.26 5.08
CA GLY A 89 3.53 -13.76 6.41
C GLY A 89 2.82 -12.39 6.43
N VAL A 90 2.39 -11.91 5.27
CA VAL A 90 1.64 -10.66 5.08
C VAL A 90 0.27 -10.97 4.49
N ARG A 91 -0.78 -10.39 5.08
CA ARG A 91 -2.13 -10.37 4.51
C ARG A 91 -2.51 -8.95 4.12
N ILE A 92 -2.99 -8.78 2.90
CA ILE A 92 -3.50 -7.52 2.37
C ILE A 92 -5.01 -7.52 2.51
N TRP A 93 -5.53 -6.44 3.07
CA TRP A 93 -6.94 -6.19 3.30
C TRP A 93 -7.41 -5.03 2.46
N ARG A 94 -8.65 -5.09 1.99
CA ARG A 94 -9.37 -3.97 1.36
C ARG A 94 -10.59 -3.59 2.18
N THR A 95 -10.84 -2.30 2.31
CA THR A 95 -11.94 -1.67 3.05
C THR A 95 -12.29 -0.35 2.36
N ALA A 96 -13.48 0.20 2.61
CA ALA A 96 -13.85 1.52 2.14
C ALA A 96 -12.94 2.63 2.71
N SER A 97 -12.29 2.40 3.87
CA SER A 97 -11.34 3.37 4.44
C SER A 97 -10.19 2.73 5.22
N ALA A 98 -9.04 2.57 4.56
CA ALA A 98 -7.83 2.02 5.19
C ALA A 98 -7.35 2.91 6.36
N LYS A 99 -7.46 4.24 6.23
CA LYS A 99 -7.08 5.18 7.29
C LYS A 99 -7.91 4.98 8.56
N ARG A 100 -9.20 4.64 8.44
CA ARG A 100 -10.07 4.32 9.58
C ARG A 100 -9.66 2.99 10.19
N ALA A 101 -9.47 1.95 9.37
CA ALA A 101 -9.04 0.63 9.81
C ALA A 101 -7.75 0.67 10.64
N LEU A 102 -6.73 1.38 10.16
CA LEU A 102 -5.46 1.55 10.85
C LEU A 102 -5.59 2.25 12.21
N ARG A 103 -6.51 3.22 12.34
CA ARG A 103 -6.80 3.86 13.64
C ARG A 103 -7.54 2.92 14.60
N SER A 104 -8.51 2.16 14.09
CA SER A 104 -9.30 1.22 14.89
C SER A 104 -8.43 0.10 15.48
N VAL A 105 -7.42 -0.35 14.74
CA VAL A 105 -6.55 -1.47 15.16
C VAL A 105 -5.30 -0.98 15.91
N GLY A 106 -4.87 0.26 15.69
CA GLY A 106 -3.76 0.89 16.43
C GLY A 106 -4.01 1.10 17.94
N GLY A 107 -5.16 0.64 18.46
CA GLY A 107 -5.44 0.53 19.88
C GLY A 107 -4.57 -0.54 20.57
N LYS A 108 -4.35 -0.36 21.88
CA LYS A 108 -3.32 -0.99 22.74
C LYS A 108 -3.18 -2.53 22.75
N ASN A 109 -4.00 -3.30 22.01
CA ASN A 109 -4.09 -4.76 22.17
C ASN A 109 -3.98 -5.59 20.86
N SER A 110 -3.60 -5.02 19.73
CA SER A 110 -3.39 -5.82 18.51
C SER A 110 -2.01 -6.49 18.51
N ARG A 111 -1.95 -7.82 18.59
CA ARG A 111 -0.74 -8.61 18.27
C ARG A 111 -0.30 -8.46 16.81
N ALA A 112 -1.23 -8.11 15.92
CA ALA A 112 -0.94 -7.91 14.51
C ALA A 112 -0.36 -6.51 14.27
N SER A 113 0.81 -6.45 13.62
CA SER A 113 1.40 -5.20 13.17
C SER A 113 0.70 -4.78 11.87
N LEU A 114 -0.03 -3.66 11.90
CA LEU A 114 -0.65 -3.12 10.70
C LEU A 114 0.17 -2.01 10.05
N SER A 115 0.02 -1.87 8.74
CA SER A 115 0.69 -0.85 7.94
C SER A 115 -0.20 -0.41 6.78
N PRO A 116 -0.18 0.86 6.36
CA PRO A 116 -0.75 1.22 5.06
C PRO A 116 -0.12 0.38 3.94
N VAL A 117 -0.88 0.11 2.88
CA VAL A 117 -0.30 -0.36 1.63
C VAL A 117 0.16 0.84 0.82
N PHE A 118 1.28 0.68 0.13
CA PHE A 118 1.87 1.70 -0.72
C PHE A 118 2.10 1.17 -2.13
N TYR A 119 2.16 2.07 -3.10
CA TYR A 119 2.51 1.77 -4.48
C TYR A 119 3.70 2.62 -4.94
N PRO A 120 4.51 2.11 -5.89
CA PRO A 120 5.66 2.84 -6.44
C PRO A 120 5.27 3.86 -7.52
N THR A 121 4.01 3.95 -7.95
CA THR A 121 3.48 4.99 -8.84
C THR A 121 2.06 5.36 -8.44
N ARG A 122 1.54 6.51 -8.91
CA ARG A 122 0.11 6.87 -8.73
C ARG A 122 -0.83 5.89 -9.42
N GLN A 123 -0.37 5.29 -10.52
CA GLN A 123 -1.10 4.31 -11.32
C GLN A 123 -1.08 2.90 -10.69
N GLY A 124 -0.41 2.72 -9.56
CA GLY A 124 -0.27 1.44 -8.87
C GLY A 124 1.11 0.80 -9.08
N GLY A 125 1.14 -0.52 -9.19
CA GLY A 125 2.34 -1.34 -9.23
C GLY A 125 2.35 -2.41 -8.13
N PRO A 126 3.47 -3.12 -7.92
CA PRO A 126 3.58 -4.07 -6.82
C PRO A 126 3.32 -3.38 -5.48
N ARG A 127 2.49 -4.01 -4.65
CA ARG A 127 2.20 -3.49 -3.30
C ARG A 127 3.46 -3.48 -2.46
N MET A 128 3.59 -2.44 -1.66
CA MET A 128 4.63 -2.34 -0.64
C MET A 128 3.99 -2.07 0.71
N ALA A 129 4.64 -2.51 1.79
CA ALA A 129 4.20 -2.22 3.15
C ALA A 129 5.38 -2.14 4.12
N LEU A 130 5.27 -1.29 5.14
CA LEU A 130 6.30 -1.10 6.16
C LEU A 130 6.09 -2.08 7.31
N ASN A 131 7.02 -3.01 7.49
CA ASN A 131 6.94 -4.06 8.51
C ASN A 131 7.46 -3.63 9.89
N GLY A 132 7.88 -2.37 10.05
CA GLY A 132 8.42 -1.87 11.31
C GLY A 132 9.90 -2.17 11.54
N ARG A 133 10.65 -2.58 10.51
CA ARG A 133 12.09 -2.81 10.60
C ARG A 133 12.87 -1.77 9.79
N LEU A 134 14.13 -1.59 10.15
CA LEU A 134 15.07 -0.68 9.50
C LEU A 134 16.29 -1.47 9.01
N VAL A 135 16.80 -1.14 7.83
CA VAL A 135 18.10 -1.59 7.36
C VAL A 135 19.06 -0.42 7.45
N VAL A 136 20.16 -0.61 8.17
CA VAL A 136 21.15 0.43 8.42
C VAL A 136 22.53 -0.09 8.06
N ARG A 137 23.28 0.73 7.32
CA ARG A 137 24.69 0.49 7.03
C ARG A 137 25.55 1.46 7.81
N PHE A 138 26.48 0.92 8.59
CA PHE A 138 27.45 1.70 9.36
C PHE A 138 28.75 1.86 8.59
N LYS A 139 29.60 2.76 9.07
CA LYS A 139 30.96 2.93 8.56
C LYS A 139 31.75 1.65 8.82
N ALA A 140 32.72 1.34 7.97
CA ALA A 140 33.47 0.08 8.02
C ALA A 140 34.23 -0.13 9.35
N GLU A 141 34.67 0.95 9.98
CA GLU A 141 35.42 0.95 11.22
C GLU A 141 34.55 0.77 12.48
N TRP A 142 33.22 0.78 12.35
CA TRP A 142 32.33 0.57 13.50
C TRP A 142 32.34 -0.89 13.95
N SER A 143 32.72 -1.10 15.21
CA SER A 143 32.58 -2.38 15.91
C SER A 143 31.12 -2.69 16.27
N LEU A 144 30.81 -3.96 16.48
CA LEU A 144 29.49 -4.41 16.93
C LEU A 144 29.03 -3.71 18.21
N ALA A 145 29.94 -3.55 19.19
CA ALA A 145 29.63 -2.88 20.45
C ALA A 145 29.26 -1.39 20.26
N GLN A 146 29.83 -0.71 19.26
CA GLN A 146 29.42 0.67 18.92
C GLN A 146 28.03 0.70 18.27
N ILE A 147 27.72 -0.30 17.44
CA ILE A 147 26.42 -0.45 16.77
C ILE A 147 25.31 -0.72 17.80
N GLU A 148 25.56 -1.60 18.78
CA GLU A 148 24.61 -1.90 19.86
C GLU A 148 24.32 -0.66 20.71
N ARG A 149 25.35 0.06 21.16
CA ARG A 149 25.18 1.34 21.88
C ARG A 149 24.44 2.38 21.05
N TRP A 150 24.68 2.42 19.74
CA TRP A 150 23.93 3.30 18.85
C TRP A 150 22.45 2.90 18.79
N ALA A 151 22.15 1.61 18.71
CA ALA A 151 20.79 1.09 18.65
C ALA A 151 19.98 1.50 19.90
N GLU A 152 20.59 1.38 21.07
CA GLU A 152 20.02 1.82 22.35
C GLU A 152 19.67 3.31 22.34
N ARG A 153 20.60 4.17 21.91
CA ARG A 153 20.37 5.63 21.83
C ARG A 153 19.26 5.99 20.84
N GLN A 154 19.14 5.23 19.75
CA GLN A 154 18.09 5.44 18.75
C GLN A 154 16.75 4.80 19.14
N GLY A 155 16.68 4.06 20.25
CA GLY A 155 15.47 3.37 20.67
C GLY A 155 15.03 2.27 19.70
N VAL A 156 16.00 1.61 19.05
CA VAL A 156 15.77 0.46 18.15
C VAL A 156 16.48 -0.77 18.68
N ARG A 157 15.97 -1.95 18.36
CA ARG A 157 16.58 -3.22 18.78
C ARG A 157 17.31 -3.88 17.62
N LEU A 158 18.59 -4.18 17.77
CA LEU A 158 19.34 -4.97 16.79
C LEU A 158 18.71 -6.37 16.66
N LEU A 159 18.41 -6.80 15.43
CA LEU A 159 17.85 -8.12 15.16
C LEU A 159 18.90 -9.10 14.67
N LYS A 160 19.59 -8.74 13.57
CA LYS A 160 20.62 -9.57 12.94
C LYS A 160 21.44 -8.79 11.93
N PRO A 161 22.65 -9.26 11.58
CA PRO A 161 23.32 -8.81 10.36
C PRO A 161 22.48 -9.20 9.12
N VAL A 162 22.44 -8.30 8.15
CA VAL A 162 21.94 -8.58 6.78
C VAL A 162 23.12 -8.99 5.91
N LEU A 163 24.21 -8.23 6.00
CA LEU A 163 25.47 -8.50 5.32
C LEU A 163 26.61 -7.97 6.18
N GLU A 164 27.14 -8.88 7.01
CA GLU A 164 28.12 -8.55 8.04
C GLU A 164 29.41 -7.96 7.46
N SER A 165 29.90 -8.49 6.33
CA SER A 165 31.08 -7.97 5.62
C SER A 165 30.95 -6.53 5.11
N ARG A 166 29.74 -5.95 5.15
CA ARG A 166 29.48 -4.55 4.75
C ARG A 166 28.92 -3.71 5.89
N ASN A 167 28.98 -4.19 7.13
CA ASN A 167 28.38 -3.57 8.31
C ASN A 167 26.91 -3.16 8.09
N ILE A 168 26.13 -4.04 7.46
CA ILE A 168 24.68 -3.84 7.22
C ILE A 168 23.89 -4.70 8.20
N TYR A 169 23.03 -4.07 8.98
CA TYR A 169 22.25 -4.71 10.03
C TYR A 169 20.77 -4.36 9.93
N LEU A 170 19.95 -5.29 10.42
CA LEU A 170 18.50 -5.16 10.52
C LEU A 170 18.12 -4.82 11.96
N PHE A 171 17.28 -3.81 12.13
CA PHE A 171 16.78 -3.35 13.42
C PHE A 171 15.26 -3.40 13.49
N GLN A 172 14.72 -3.68 14.67
CA GLN A 172 13.32 -3.50 14.98
C GLN A 172 13.07 -2.07 15.43
N ALA A 173 12.11 -1.43 14.78
CA ALA A 173 11.55 -0.13 15.13
C ALA A 173 10.04 -0.27 15.42
N LYS A 174 9.36 0.87 15.60
CA LYS A 174 7.90 0.92 15.67
C LYS A 174 7.29 0.63 14.29
N ALA A 175 6.19 -0.13 14.25
CA ALA A 175 5.52 -0.52 13.02
C ALA A 175 4.96 0.66 12.20
N GLY A 176 4.73 0.43 10.91
CA GLY A 176 4.10 1.38 10.01
C GLY A 176 4.94 2.63 9.71
N LEU A 177 4.29 3.79 9.61
CA LEU A 177 4.91 5.07 9.24
C LEU A 177 5.98 5.57 10.23
N ALA A 178 5.95 5.07 11.47
CA ALA A 178 6.96 5.41 12.47
C ALA A 178 8.35 4.93 12.06
N ALA A 179 8.48 3.71 11.53
CA ALA A 179 9.74 3.19 11.00
C ALA A 179 10.27 4.04 9.84
N LEU A 180 9.42 4.46 8.90
CA LEU A 180 9.83 5.33 7.80
C LEU A 180 10.33 6.68 8.30
N THR A 181 9.62 7.29 9.25
CA THR A 181 10.02 8.57 9.85
C THR A 181 11.37 8.45 10.55
N GLN A 182 11.57 7.37 11.31
CA GLN A 182 12.82 7.10 12.02
C GLN A 182 13.99 6.84 11.06
N ALA A 183 13.79 6.03 10.02
CA ALA A 183 14.80 5.80 8.98
C ALA A 183 15.27 7.10 8.33
N ASN A 184 14.30 7.96 7.96
CA ASN A 184 14.60 9.25 7.35
C ASN A 184 15.33 10.19 8.31
N ALA A 185 15.01 10.17 9.61
CA ALA A 185 15.72 10.95 10.60
C ALA A 185 17.19 10.48 10.74
N ILE A 186 17.41 9.17 10.84
CA ILE A 186 18.75 8.57 10.90
C ILE A 186 19.56 8.89 9.64
N GLN A 187 18.96 8.77 8.45
CA GLN A 187 19.64 9.09 7.20
C GLN A 187 20.09 10.55 7.15
N ARG A 188 19.23 11.47 7.61
CA ARG A 188 19.53 12.91 7.60
C ARG A 188 20.56 13.32 8.65
N SER A 189 20.72 12.55 9.74
CA SER A 189 21.73 12.86 10.75
C SER A 189 23.16 12.63 10.23
N GLY A 190 23.33 11.75 9.24
CA GLY A 190 24.65 11.44 8.68
C GLY A 190 25.56 10.64 9.61
N GLU A 191 25.05 10.17 10.75
CA GLU A 191 25.81 9.32 11.69
C GLU A 191 26.23 7.99 11.06
N VAL A 192 25.38 7.46 10.18
CA VAL A 192 25.53 6.18 9.48
C VAL A 192 25.69 6.42 7.98
N GLU A 193 26.19 5.43 7.23
CA GLU A 193 26.36 5.58 5.77
C GLU A 193 25.01 5.65 5.05
N TYR A 194 24.05 4.80 5.45
CA TYR A 194 22.65 4.98 5.09
C TYR A 194 21.70 4.25 6.04
N ALA A 195 20.45 4.71 6.08
CA ALA A 195 19.32 4.06 6.74
C ALA A 195 18.09 4.10 5.84
N THR A 196 17.43 2.95 5.70
CA THR A 196 16.19 2.80 4.91
C THR A 196 15.19 1.95 5.69
N PRO A 197 13.87 2.22 5.59
CA PRO A 197 12.90 1.28 6.11
C PRO A 197 12.95 -0.05 5.34
N ASP A 198 12.71 -1.15 6.05
CA ASP A 198 12.57 -2.47 5.44
C ASP A 198 11.18 -2.61 4.83
N TRP A 199 11.11 -2.47 3.51
CA TRP A 199 9.89 -2.62 2.73
C TRP A 199 9.62 -4.09 2.46
N TRP A 200 8.47 -4.59 2.90
CA TRP A 200 7.89 -5.73 2.21
C TRP A 200 7.42 -5.27 0.83
N GLN A 201 7.74 -6.06 -0.19
CA GLN A 201 7.27 -5.85 -1.56
C GLN A 201 6.63 -7.12 -2.08
N GLU A 202 5.52 -6.95 -2.78
CA GLU A 202 4.85 -8.04 -3.47
C GLU A 202 5.78 -8.59 -4.56
N ALA A 203 6.23 -9.84 -4.38
CA ALA A 203 6.94 -10.55 -5.42
C ALA A 203 5.95 -10.93 -6.53
N PHE A 204 6.30 -10.59 -7.77
CA PHE A 204 5.71 -11.28 -8.92
C PHE A 204 6.42 -12.62 -9.04
N LEU A 205 5.70 -13.72 -8.82
CA LEU A 205 6.12 -14.99 -9.38
C LEU A 205 6.06 -14.79 -10.90
N ARG A 206 7.23 -14.84 -11.56
CA ARG A 206 7.34 -14.97 -13.01
C ARG A 206 7.24 -16.43 -13.37
#